data_AF-G0UKZ9-F1
#
_entry.id   AF-G0UKZ9-F1
#
_cell.length_a   1.000
_cell.length_b   1.000
_cell.length_c   1.000
_cell.angle_alpha   90.00
_cell.angle_beta   90.00
_cell.angle_gamma   90.00
#
_symmetry.space_group_name_H-M   'P 1'
#
loop_
_entity.id
_entity.type
_entity.pdbx_description
1 polymer ?
#
loop_
_entity_poly.entity_id
_entity_poly.type
_entity_poly.pdbx_seq_one_letter_code
_entity_poly.pdbx_strand_id
1 'polypeptide(L)'
;MPLLHSSRAKHTRFKAIVQRARRLLSSGSFGPNGIRQLSRSCAIARDSGGNMMERAKFVEALEANGISLSEEDVEAVMHVLDRVGDGLLDPADFIAAVRRDLTPLKLVWVIRVWYTFSQCKDGSVFIDEVIGRFNAAGHPDVVQNHRSEEDVRLEFESTFNTNTNPDGVITRQEFEQYCSGVASLCRTDVEFMTLMKGVWPACVSVSIDENSLKAFQECRPCNMTFSSYQSPAEKLCVSSVRDNALALNEIICNSHRPAVMQSPLAVRKLSIALRMQDTGRNYFLPREVFLDVLRRHRLYLNCDEGVLSLVDTIGDGSVDYLFYLNLLLPPLPPARLMMLERLWELFLKDTCGAVDVLELHKRFRAGSGEEQNEFLAAWDVRVALHRRVTLEEIVEWHTPLSEKYELDKDFEAFLKRQWDFS
;
A
#
# COMPACT_ATOMS: atom_id res chain seq x y z
N MET A 1 6.14 -13.82 34.71
CA MET A 1 5.49 -12.49 34.85
C MET A 1 6.42 -11.33 34.48
N PRO A 2 7.63 -11.14 35.06
CA PRO A 2 8.47 -9.97 34.76
C PRO A 2 9.11 -9.96 33.36
N LEU A 3 9.50 -11.12 32.81
CA LEU A 3 10.07 -11.21 31.45
C LEU A 3 9.06 -10.83 30.35
N LEU A 4 7.80 -11.24 30.50
CA LEU A 4 6.72 -10.85 29.58
C LEU A 4 6.42 -9.35 29.65
N HIS A 5 6.49 -8.75 30.84
CA HIS A 5 6.29 -7.31 31.02
C HIS A 5 7.44 -6.51 30.40
N SER A 6 8.68 -6.98 30.53
CA SER A 6 9.87 -6.36 29.91
C SER A 6 9.79 -6.41 28.37
N SER A 7 9.41 -7.55 27.80
CA SER A 7 9.22 -7.69 26.35
C SER A 7 8.11 -6.78 25.81
N ARG A 8 6.96 -6.70 26.50
CA ARG A 8 5.85 -5.80 26.12
C ARG A 8 6.25 -4.32 26.21
N ALA A 9 7.06 -3.95 27.20
CA ALA A 9 7.60 -2.60 27.33
C ALA A 9 8.53 -2.26 26.16
N LYS A 10 9.44 -3.16 25.77
CA LYS A 10 10.33 -2.98 24.61
C LYS A 10 9.54 -2.81 23.30
N HIS A 11 8.50 -3.62 23.06
CA HIS A 11 7.63 -3.46 21.89
C HIS A 11 6.87 -2.13 21.88
N THR A 12 6.39 -1.68 23.05
CA THR A 12 5.71 -0.38 23.17
C THR A 12 6.67 0.77 22.87
N ARG A 13 7.91 0.66 23.36
CA ARG A 13 8.99 1.61 23.09
C ARG A 13 9.37 1.62 21.61
N PHE A 14 9.52 0.46 20.97
CA PHE A 14 9.76 0.36 19.53
C PHE A 14 8.70 1.10 18.72
N LYS A 15 7.41 0.91 19.03
CA LYS A 15 6.31 1.66 18.38
C LYS A 15 6.46 3.17 18.56
N ALA A 16 6.84 3.63 19.75
CA ALA A 16 7.08 5.04 20.01
C ALA A 16 8.28 5.61 19.22
N ILE A 17 9.36 4.83 19.08
CA ILE A 17 10.54 5.18 18.28
C ILE A 17 10.17 5.31 16.81
N VAL A 18 9.43 4.34 16.27
CA VAL A 18 8.93 4.37 14.89
C VAL A 18 8.07 5.63 14.65
N GLN A 19 7.15 5.96 15.57
CA GLN A 19 6.34 7.18 15.47
C GLN A 19 7.18 8.46 15.57
N ARG A 20 8.24 8.48 16.39
CA ARG A 20 9.16 9.61 16.48
C ARG A 20 9.96 9.76 15.17
N ALA A 21 10.55 8.68 14.66
CA ALA A 21 11.26 8.66 13.40
C ALA A 21 10.38 9.15 12.25
N ARG A 22 9.14 8.61 12.13
CA ARG A 22 8.14 9.06 11.16
C ARG A 22 7.94 10.58 11.18
N ARG A 23 7.74 11.17 12.36
CA ARG A 23 7.55 12.62 12.51
C ARG A 23 8.78 13.40 12.05
N LEU A 24 9.97 13.01 12.54
CA LEU A 24 11.23 13.69 12.24
C LEU A 24 11.56 13.64 10.74
N LEU A 25 11.35 12.49 10.09
CA LEU A 25 11.59 12.33 8.66
C LEU A 25 10.60 13.15 7.82
N SER A 26 9.34 13.27 8.26
CA SER A 26 8.32 14.03 7.53
C SER A 26 8.50 15.55 7.69
N SER A 27 8.95 16.01 8.86
CA SER A 27 9.18 17.44 9.15
C SER A 27 10.62 17.89 8.90
N GLY A 28 11.50 16.99 8.48
CA GLY A 28 12.92 17.24 8.27
C GLY A 28 13.21 18.01 6.97
N SER A 29 14.48 18.34 6.76
CA SER A 29 14.95 19.06 5.57
C SER A 29 14.70 18.32 4.24
N PHE A 30 14.46 17.01 4.29
CA PHE A 30 14.17 16.18 3.12
C PHE A 30 12.67 16.09 2.79
N GLY A 31 11.80 16.67 3.62
CA GLY A 31 10.34 16.71 3.41
C GLY A 31 9.75 15.34 3.03
N PRO A 32 9.03 15.21 1.90
CA PRO A 32 8.43 13.95 1.47
C PRO A 32 9.46 12.83 1.18
N ASN A 33 10.73 13.15 1.01
CA ASN A 33 11.80 12.19 0.74
C ASN A 33 12.50 11.65 1.98
N GLY A 34 12.14 12.08 3.19
CA GLY A 34 12.86 11.71 4.42
C GLY A 34 13.01 10.19 4.61
N ILE A 35 11.93 9.42 4.42
CA ILE A 35 11.96 7.95 4.56
C ILE A 35 12.90 7.32 3.53
N ARG A 36 12.87 7.81 2.29
CA ARG A 36 13.68 7.32 1.20
C ARG A 36 15.16 7.65 1.40
N GLN A 37 15.46 8.86 1.86
CA GLN A 37 16.81 9.28 2.23
C GLN A 37 17.39 8.37 3.33
N LEU A 38 16.60 8.08 4.36
CA LEU A 38 17.00 7.13 5.41
C LEU A 38 17.25 5.73 4.84
N SER A 39 16.39 5.25 3.95
CA SER A 39 16.56 3.95 3.26
C SER A 39 17.92 3.88 2.55
N ARG A 40 18.31 4.95 1.84
CA ARG A 40 19.61 5.04 1.15
C ARG A 40 20.79 5.17 2.12
N SER A 41 20.66 5.92 3.22
CA SER A 41 21.68 5.95 4.28
C SER A 41 21.90 4.59 4.94
N CYS A 42 20.88 3.75 5.00
CA CYS A 42 20.99 2.36 5.43
C CYS A 42 21.54 1.42 4.35
N ALA A 43 22.03 1.94 3.22
CA ALA A 43 22.54 1.18 2.08
C ALA A 43 21.54 0.12 1.53
N ILE A 44 20.24 0.41 1.62
CA ILE A 44 19.19 -0.44 1.04
C ILE A 44 19.16 -0.15 -0.46
N ALA A 45 19.82 -1.03 -1.23
CA ALA A 45 19.88 -0.95 -2.69
C ALA A 45 18.69 -1.65 -3.37
N ARG A 46 18.07 -2.63 -2.70
CA ARG A 46 16.89 -3.37 -3.17
C ARG A 46 15.83 -3.45 -2.07
N ASP A 47 14.56 -3.38 -2.49
CA ASP A 47 13.37 -3.39 -1.63
C ASP A 47 13.27 -4.67 -0.81
N SER A 48 13.78 -5.78 -1.35
CA SER A 48 13.85 -7.06 -0.68
C SER A 48 14.63 -7.06 0.64
N GLY A 49 15.41 -6.04 0.98
CA GLY A 49 16.34 -6.13 2.10
C GLY A 49 17.29 -7.34 1.93
N GLY A 50 17.68 -7.96 3.05
CA GLY A 50 18.57 -9.13 3.09
C GLY A 50 20.03 -8.76 3.39
N ASN A 51 20.37 -7.48 3.38
CA ASN A 51 21.68 -6.99 3.78
C ASN A 51 21.66 -6.68 5.28
N MET A 52 22.14 -7.63 6.06
CA MET A 52 22.30 -7.50 7.50
C MET A 52 23.25 -6.35 7.84
N MET A 53 22.85 -5.52 8.80
CA MET A 53 23.57 -4.34 9.26
C MET A 53 23.87 -4.46 10.75
N GLU A 54 25.11 -4.14 11.12
CA GLU A 54 25.54 -4.05 12.52
C GLU A 54 24.85 -2.88 13.23
N ARG A 55 24.55 -3.09 14.51
CA ARG A 55 23.96 -2.07 15.41
C ARG A 55 24.59 -0.68 15.27
N ALA A 56 25.92 -0.58 15.24
CA ALA A 56 26.63 0.70 15.19
C ALA A 56 26.35 1.48 13.89
N LYS A 57 26.41 0.79 12.74
CA LYS A 57 26.11 1.39 11.43
C LYS A 57 24.66 1.84 11.31
N PHE A 58 23.74 1.07 11.89
CA PHE A 58 22.33 1.43 11.90
C PHE A 58 22.08 2.72 12.71
N VAL A 59 22.73 2.87 13.87
CA VAL A 59 22.64 4.10 14.68
C VAL A 59 23.24 5.29 13.94
N GLU A 60 24.42 5.12 13.31
CA GLU A 60 25.06 6.17 12.51
C GLU A 60 24.15 6.64 11.36
N ALA A 61 23.50 5.71 10.65
CA ALA A 61 22.56 6.03 9.57
C ALA A 61 21.34 6.82 10.08
N LEU A 62 20.82 6.48 11.27
CA LEU A 62 19.72 7.22 11.90
C LEU A 62 20.14 8.64 12.31
N GLU A 63 21.32 8.79 12.92
CA GLU A 63 21.86 10.08 13.33
C GLU A 63 22.12 11.01 12.14
N ALA A 64 22.66 10.48 11.04
CA ALA A 64 22.86 11.21 9.79
C ALA A 64 21.53 11.74 9.20
N ASN A 65 20.39 11.14 9.55
CA ASN A 65 19.05 11.53 9.14
C ASN A 65 18.28 12.29 10.24
N GLY A 66 18.97 12.77 11.28
CA GLY A 66 18.38 13.57 12.35
C GLY A 66 17.55 12.77 13.35
N ILE A 67 17.73 11.46 13.42
CA ILE A 67 17.06 10.57 14.38
C ILE A 67 18.07 10.13 15.44
N SER A 68 18.10 10.83 16.58
CA SER A 68 18.89 10.42 17.73
C SER A 68 18.12 9.44 18.62
N LEU A 69 18.73 8.30 18.94
CA LEU A 69 18.18 7.26 19.82
C LEU A 69 19.02 7.17 21.11
N SER A 70 18.38 7.00 22.28
CA SER A 70 19.11 6.64 23.49
C SER A 70 19.54 5.17 23.47
N GLU A 71 20.48 4.74 24.34
CA GLU A 71 20.89 3.33 24.40
C GLU A 71 19.71 2.38 24.65
N GLU A 72 18.76 2.78 25.50
CA GLU A 72 17.52 2.03 25.76
C GLU A 72 16.61 1.95 24.52
N ASP A 73 16.58 3.02 23.70
CA ASP A 73 15.83 3.02 22.45
C ASP A 73 16.45 2.03 21.46
N VAL A 74 17.78 2.05 21.34
CA VAL A 74 18.52 1.13 20.47
C VAL A 74 18.31 -0.31 20.93
N GLU A 75 18.38 -0.59 22.23
CA GLU A 75 18.12 -1.92 22.79
C GLU A 75 16.69 -2.40 22.52
N ALA A 76 15.70 -1.50 22.53
CA ALA A 76 14.32 -1.84 22.15
C ALA A 76 14.19 -2.13 20.64
N VAL A 77 14.92 -1.41 19.79
CA VAL A 77 14.96 -1.67 18.34
C VAL A 77 15.63 -3.01 18.05
N MET A 78 16.81 -3.27 18.61
CA MET A 78 17.52 -4.54 18.46
C MET A 78 16.64 -5.70 18.92
N HIS A 79 15.99 -5.60 20.08
CA HIS A 79 15.11 -6.65 20.58
C HIS A 79 13.94 -7.01 19.65
N VAL A 80 13.47 -6.06 18.83
CA VAL A 80 12.36 -6.31 17.89
C VAL A 80 12.86 -6.74 16.51
N LEU A 81 13.97 -6.20 16.04
CA LEU A 81 14.45 -6.39 14.66
C LEU A 81 15.55 -7.44 14.51
N ASP A 82 16.36 -7.69 15.54
CA ASP A 82 17.34 -8.78 15.56
C ASP A 82 16.62 -10.10 15.87
N ARG A 83 16.12 -10.75 14.81
CA ARG A 83 15.32 -11.98 14.91
C ARG A 83 16.12 -13.19 15.38
N VAL A 84 17.44 -13.19 15.16
CA VAL A 84 18.34 -14.33 15.39
C VAL A 84 19.15 -14.16 16.68
N GLY A 85 19.28 -12.93 17.18
CA GLY A 85 20.06 -12.59 18.35
C GLY A 85 21.56 -12.51 18.09
N ASP A 86 21.97 -12.31 16.83
CA ASP A 86 23.38 -12.27 16.43
C ASP A 86 23.97 -10.84 16.42
N GLY A 87 23.17 -9.84 16.83
CA GLY A 87 23.56 -8.43 16.86
C GLY A 87 23.45 -7.73 15.50
N LEU A 88 22.88 -8.40 14.50
CA LEU A 88 22.60 -7.85 13.19
C LEU A 88 21.10 -7.60 13.02
N LEU A 89 20.75 -6.62 12.19
CA LEU A 89 19.37 -6.37 11.79
C LEU A 89 19.28 -6.12 10.30
N ASP A 90 18.10 -6.37 9.74
CA ASP A 90 17.79 -5.92 8.38
C ASP A 90 17.19 -4.51 8.46
N PRO A 91 17.88 -3.46 7.96
CA PRO A 91 17.38 -2.11 8.06
C PRO A 91 16.07 -1.94 7.27
N ALA A 92 15.79 -2.78 6.27
CA ALA A 92 14.52 -2.77 5.55
C ALA A 92 13.33 -3.03 6.48
N ASP A 93 13.49 -3.81 7.57
CA ASP A 93 12.44 -4.01 8.56
C ASP A 93 12.11 -2.72 9.31
N PHE A 94 13.12 -1.94 9.67
CA PHE A 94 12.90 -0.64 10.29
C PHE A 94 12.26 0.34 9.32
N ILE A 95 12.71 0.39 8.07
CA ILE A 95 12.10 1.24 7.04
C ILE A 95 10.66 0.84 6.76
N ALA A 96 10.35 -0.46 6.71
CA ALA A 96 8.99 -0.96 6.59
C ALA A 96 8.13 -0.54 7.79
N ALA A 97 8.66 -0.61 9.01
CA ALA A 97 7.97 -0.10 10.19
C ALA A 97 7.79 1.43 10.15
N VAL A 98 8.77 2.18 9.64
CA VAL A 98 8.70 3.64 9.50
C VAL A 98 7.79 4.07 8.35
N ARG A 99 7.62 3.26 7.30
CA ARG A 99 6.67 3.51 6.20
C ARG A 99 5.34 3.91 6.83
N ARG A 100 4.84 5.11 6.51
CA ARG A 100 3.57 5.59 7.09
C ARG A 100 2.50 4.59 6.68
N ASP A 101 1.67 4.18 7.62
CA ASP A 101 0.48 3.39 7.32
C ASP A 101 -0.42 4.27 6.44
N LEU A 102 -0.33 4.08 5.13
CA LEU A 102 -1.25 4.68 4.18
C LEU A 102 -2.64 4.12 4.52
N THR A 103 -3.63 5.00 4.57
CA THR A 103 -5.01 4.52 4.67
C THR A 103 -5.31 3.67 3.44
N PRO A 104 -6.27 2.72 3.51
CA PRO A 104 -6.62 1.88 2.37
C PRO A 104 -6.90 2.69 1.10
N LEU A 105 -7.53 3.86 1.24
CA LEU A 105 -7.81 4.75 0.11
C LEU A 105 -6.53 5.31 -0.52
N LYS A 106 -5.59 5.81 0.30
CA LYS A 106 -4.31 6.32 -0.20
C LYS A 106 -3.51 5.21 -0.87
N LEU A 107 -3.47 4.01 -0.26
CA LEU A 107 -2.74 2.87 -0.79
C LEU A 107 -3.24 2.47 -2.18
N VAL A 108 -4.55 2.35 -2.40
CA VAL A 108 -5.07 1.95 -3.72
C VAL A 108 -4.75 2.96 -4.82
N TRP A 109 -4.68 4.25 -4.50
CA TRP A 109 -4.25 5.26 -5.47
C TRP A 109 -2.77 5.13 -5.81
N VAL A 110 -1.91 4.84 -4.84
CA VAL A 110 -0.48 4.56 -5.10
C VAL A 110 -0.31 3.31 -5.95
N ILE A 111 -1.03 2.23 -5.64
CA ILE A 111 -1.05 0.99 -6.44
C ILE A 111 -1.50 1.27 -7.88
N ARG A 112 -2.58 2.03 -8.04
CA ARG A 112 -3.13 2.38 -9.36
C ARG A 112 -2.10 3.12 -10.21
N VAL A 113 -1.41 4.11 -9.63
CA VAL A 113 -0.37 4.87 -10.33
C VAL A 113 0.81 3.98 -10.70
N TRP A 114 1.25 3.12 -9.78
CA TRP A 114 2.38 2.22 -10.02
C TRP A 114 2.20 1.36 -11.27
N TYR A 115 1.00 0.81 -11.47
CA TYR A 115 0.71 -0.02 -12.65
C TYR A 115 0.43 0.77 -13.92
N THR A 116 0.41 2.11 -13.88
CA THR A 116 0.46 2.91 -15.11
C THR A 116 1.87 2.96 -15.70
N PHE A 117 2.91 2.69 -14.91
CA PHE A 117 4.30 2.72 -15.38
C PHE A 117 4.68 1.49 -16.20
N SER A 118 5.48 1.71 -17.26
CA SER A 118 6.16 0.61 -17.94
C SER A 118 7.29 0.09 -17.06
N GLN A 119 7.20 -1.17 -16.65
CA GLN A 119 8.15 -1.80 -15.72
C GLN A 119 9.24 -2.60 -16.46
N CYS A 120 10.42 -2.62 -15.86
CA CYS A 120 11.54 -3.49 -16.18
C CYS A 120 11.24 -4.93 -15.75
N LYS A 121 12.10 -5.87 -16.21
CA LYS A 121 11.93 -7.31 -15.88
C LYS A 121 12.08 -7.61 -14.39
N ASP A 122 12.84 -6.82 -13.66
CA ASP A 122 12.97 -6.92 -12.20
C ASP A 122 11.79 -6.27 -11.45
N GLY A 123 10.98 -5.49 -12.16
CA GLY A 123 9.85 -4.73 -11.62
C GLY A 123 10.18 -3.28 -11.28
N SER A 124 11.41 -2.81 -11.52
CA SER A 124 11.76 -1.40 -11.38
C SER A 124 11.18 -0.56 -12.52
N VAL A 125 11.14 0.75 -12.36
CA VAL A 125 10.67 1.72 -13.37
C VAL A 125 11.77 2.73 -13.63
N PHE A 126 12.02 3.07 -14.90
CA PHE A 126 12.95 4.15 -15.23
C PHE A 126 12.44 5.49 -14.74
N ILE A 127 13.31 6.33 -14.20
CA ILE A 127 12.92 7.65 -13.68
C ILE A 127 12.30 8.53 -14.77
N ASP A 128 12.83 8.46 -16.00
CA ASP A 128 12.30 9.21 -17.14
C ASP A 128 10.82 8.89 -17.42
N GLU A 129 10.39 7.65 -17.17
CA GLU A 129 8.98 7.23 -17.28
C GLU A 129 8.11 7.88 -16.19
N VAL A 130 8.66 8.01 -14.96
CA VAL A 130 7.97 8.65 -13.83
C VAL A 130 7.85 10.15 -14.05
N ILE A 131 8.95 10.80 -14.46
CA ILE A 131 8.97 12.24 -14.79
C ILE A 131 8.07 12.53 -15.98
N GLY A 132 8.13 11.72 -17.04
CA GLY A 132 7.34 11.90 -18.26
C GLY A 132 5.83 11.76 -18.05
N ARG A 133 5.39 11.05 -17.01
CA ARG A 133 3.96 10.92 -16.66
C ARG A 133 3.47 11.94 -15.64
N PHE A 134 4.35 12.67 -14.99
CA PHE A 134 3.97 13.63 -13.96
C PHE A 134 3.36 14.89 -14.56
N ASN A 135 2.13 15.22 -14.16
CA ASN A 135 1.42 16.42 -14.62
C ASN A 135 1.49 17.54 -13.57
N ALA A 136 2.50 18.40 -13.66
CA ALA A 136 2.66 19.54 -12.74
C ALA A 136 1.48 20.53 -12.81
N ALA A 137 0.88 20.73 -13.99
CA ALA A 137 -0.28 21.62 -14.17
C ALA A 137 -1.51 21.16 -13.37
N GLY A 138 -1.67 19.85 -13.17
CA GLY A 138 -2.75 19.28 -12.38
C GLY A 138 -2.55 19.35 -10.87
N HIS A 139 -1.42 19.85 -10.38
CA HIS A 139 -1.18 19.99 -8.95
C HIS A 139 -2.17 21.01 -8.33
N PRO A 140 -2.81 20.72 -7.18
CA PRO A 140 -3.80 21.62 -6.56
C PRO A 140 -3.33 23.06 -6.38
N ASP A 141 -2.08 23.26 -5.93
CA ASP A 141 -1.51 24.61 -5.77
C ASP A 141 -1.31 25.35 -7.10
N VAL A 142 -1.13 24.64 -8.22
CA VAL A 142 -1.02 25.25 -9.54
C VAL A 142 -2.41 25.63 -10.05
N VAL A 143 -3.38 24.72 -9.91
CA VAL A 143 -4.79 24.96 -10.26
C VAL A 143 -5.39 26.15 -9.48
N GLN A 144 -4.92 26.37 -8.24
CA GLN A 144 -5.30 27.49 -7.38
C GLN A 144 -4.45 28.76 -7.58
N ASN A 145 -3.45 28.73 -8.47
CA ASN A 145 -2.49 29.83 -8.69
C ASN A 145 -1.67 30.21 -7.42
N HIS A 146 -1.48 29.27 -6.49
CA HIS A 146 -0.58 29.44 -5.35
C HIS A 146 0.89 29.19 -5.73
N ARG A 147 1.14 28.35 -6.73
CA ARG A 147 2.48 28.01 -7.24
C ARG A 147 2.47 27.99 -8.77
N SER A 148 3.63 28.21 -9.39
CA SER A 148 3.75 28.02 -10.84
C SER A 148 3.92 26.53 -11.19
N GLU A 149 3.50 26.15 -12.40
CA GLU A 149 3.72 24.81 -12.93
C GLU A 149 5.22 24.46 -12.97
N GLU A 150 6.06 25.44 -13.35
CA GLU A 150 7.51 25.27 -13.44
C GLU A 150 8.12 24.96 -12.08
N ASP A 151 7.71 25.66 -11.01
CA ASP A 151 8.20 25.41 -9.66
C ASP A 151 7.86 24.00 -9.18
N VAL A 152 6.64 23.54 -9.43
CA VAL A 152 6.20 22.19 -9.03
C VAL A 152 6.94 21.11 -9.83
N ARG A 153 7.13 21.33 -11.12
CA ARG A 153 7.90 20.43 -11.99
C ARG A 153 9.35 20.33 -11.55
N LEU A 154 10.03 21.45 -11.31
CA LEU A 154 11.43 21.47 -10.87
C LEU A 154 11.61 20.81 -9.51
N GLU A 155 10.68 21.03 -8.57
CA GLU A 155 10.69 20.34 -7.28
C GLU A 155 10.56 18.82 -7.46
N PHE A 156 9.63 18.37 -8.31
CA PHE A 156 9.43 16.96 -8.60
C PHE A 156 10.65 16.32 -9.26
N GLU A 157 11.21 16.93 -10.31
CA GLU A 157 12.43 16.46 -10.98
C GLU A 157 13.62 16.43 -10.00
N SER A 158 13.74 17.42 -9.12
CA SER A 158 14.79 17.46 -8.10
C SER A 158 14.72 16.29 -7.12
N THR A 159 13.55 15.69 -6.93
CA THR A 159 13.36 14.51 -6.07
C THR A 159 13.99 13.26 -6.68
N PHE A 160 13.88 13.09 -7.99
CA PHE A 160 14.35 11.90 -8.71
C PHE A 160 15.67 12.15 -9.47
N ASN A 161 16.64 12.80 -8.81
CA ASN A 161 17.93 13.10 -9.40
C ASN A 161 18.93 11.92 -9.32
N THR A 162 20.09 12.07 -9.97
CA THR A 162 21.16 11.05 -10.00
C THR A 162 21.83 10.79 -8.65
N ASN A 163 21.77 11.73 -7.70
CA ASN A 163 22.31 11.51 -6.36
C ASN A 163 21.38 10.62 -5.53
N THR A 164 20.07 10.78 -5.70
CA THR A 164 19.08 9.95 -5.00
C THR A 164 18.84 8.62 -5.71
N ASN A 165 19.01 8.58 -7.04
CA ASN A 165 18.81 7.40 -7.88
C ASN A 165 20.01 7.19 -8.85
N PRO A 166 21.16 6.71 -8.38
CA PRO A 166 22.34 6.53 -9.23
C PRO A 166 22.11 5.52 -10.36
N ASP A 167 21.23 4.54 -10.15
CA ASP A 167 20.93 3.48 -11.12
C ASP A 167 19.91 3.90 -12.19
N GLY A 168 19.36 5.13 -12.10
CA GLY A 168 18.38 5.66 -13.07
C GLY A 168 16.99 4.99 -13.01
N VAL A 169 16.77 4.11 -12.03
CA VAL A 169 15.51 3.40 -11.80
C VAL A 169 14.99 3.64 -10.40
N ILE A 170 13.69 3.47 -10.23
CA ILE A 170 12.99 3.49 -8.95
C ILE A 170 12.23 2.18 -8.77
N THR A 171 12.26 1.66 -7.54
CA THR A 171 11.52 0.47 -7.17
C THR A 171 10.11 0.80 -6.65
N ARG A 172 9.27 -0.21 -6.49
CA ARG A 172 7.89 0.00 -6.01
C ARG A 172 7.87 0.57 -4.60
N GLN A 173 8.69 0.03 -3.69
CA GLN A 173 8.76 0.52 -2.32
C GLN A 173 9.26 1.95 -2.26
N GLU A 174 10.25 2.33 -3.08
CA GLU A 174 10.74 3.70 -3.12
C GLU A 174 9.66 4.68 -3.61
N PHE A 175 8.88 4.27 -4.61
CA PHE A 175 7.72 5.05 -5.06
C PHE A 175 6.65 5.17 -3.95
N GLU A 176 6.34 4.06 -3.27
CA GLU A 176 5.43 4.08 -2.11
C GLU A 176 5.94 4.96 -0.97
N GLN A 177 7.25 4.96 -0.69
CA GLN A 177 7.88 5.83 0.31
C GLN A 177 7.74 7.30 -0.05
N TYR A 178 7.98 7.65 -1.31
CA TYR A 178 7.75 9.01 -1.81
C TYR A 178 6.28 9.41 -1.64
N CYS A 179 5.34 8.58 -2.10
CA CYS A 179 3.90 8.84 -1.93
C CYS A 179 3.47 8.90 -0.46
N SER A 180 4.12 8.14 0.41
CA SER A 180 3.92 8.18 1.86
C SER A 180 4.28 9.54 2.46
N GLY A 181 5.41 10.09 2.02
CA GLY A 181 5.85 11.45 2.32
C GLY A 181 4.89 12.50 1.78
N VAL A 182 4.50 12.41 0.51
CA VAL A 182 3.49 13.30 -0.09
C VAL A 182 2.17 13.25 0.67
N ALA A 183 1.68 12.06 0.98
CA ALA A 183 0.49 11.87 1.77
C ALA A 183 0.59 12.55 3.14
N SER A 184 1.79 12.68 3.71
CA SER A 184 2.00 13.27 5.05
C SER A 184 1.74 14.76 5.08
N LEU A 185 1.87 15.40 3.91
CA LEU A 185 1.55 16.81 3.69
C LEU A 185 0.03 17.02 3.53
N CYS A 186 -0.72 15.98 3.17
CA CYS A 186 -2.18 16.01 3.09
C CYS A 186 -2.83 15.72 4.45
N ARG A 187 -3.78 16.56 4.85
CA ARG A 187 -4.56 16.42 6.10
C ARG A 187 -5.60 15.32 6.00
N THR A 188 -6.17 15.12 4.80
CA THR A 188 -7.23 14.13 4.57
C THR A 188 -6.90 13.20 3.39
N ASP A 189 -7.59 12.07 3.31
CA ASP A 189 -7.45 11.14 2.18
C ASP A 189 -8.01 11.73 0.88
N VAL A 190 -9.00 12.62 0.98
CA VAL A 190 -9.58 13.33 -0.17
C VAL A 190 -8.55 14.30 -0.75
N GLU A 191 -7.86 15.07 0.08
CA GLU A 191 -6.79 15.97 -0.38
C GLU A 191 -5.70 15.19 -1.13
N PHE A 192 -5.27 14.05 -0.59
CA PHE A 192 -4.29 13.18 -1.26
C PHE A 192 -4.84 12.65 -2.58
N MET A 193 -6.08 12.16 -2.59
CA MET A 193 -6.71 11.66 -3.79
C MET A 193 -6.81 12.72 -4.89
N THR A 194 -7.25 13.93 -4.56
CA THR A 194 -7.35 15.05 -5.50
C THR A 194 -5.99 15.40 -6.07
N LEU A 195 -4.95 15.43 -5.23
CA LEU A 195 -3.57 15.60 -5.67
C LEU A 195 -3.17 14.49 -6.65
N MET A 196 -3.35 13.22 -6.29
CA MET A 196 -2.98 12.07 -7.12
C MET A 196 -3.72 12.06 -8.47
N LYS A 197 -5.02 12.39 -8.47
CA LYS A 197 -5.84 12.51 -9.68
C LYS A 197 -5.32 13.60 -10.62
N GLY A 198 -4.94 14.75 -10.09
CA GLY A 198 -4.44 15.87 -10.87
C GLY A 198 -3.04 15.61 -11.45
N VAL A 199 -2.12 15.12 -10.61
CA VAL A 199 -0.72 14.92 -11.03
C VAL A 199 -0.47 13.61 -11.78
N TRP A 200 -1.39 12.64 -11.72
CA TRP A 200 -1.30 11.36 -12.43
C TRP A 200 -2.57 11.07 -13.27
N PRO A 201 -2.83 11.84 -14.33
CA PRO A 201 -4.09 11.78 -15.08
C PRO A 201 -4.35 10.41 -15.73
N ALA A 202 -3.30 9.65 -16.06
CA ALA A 202 -3.42 8.30 -16.63
C ALA A 202 -4.15 7.30 -15.71
N CYS A 203 -4.30 7.61 -14.41
CA CYS A 203 -5.02 6.78 -13.46
C CYS A 203 -6.54 6.96 -13.51
N VAL A 204 -7.02 7.97 -14.22
CA VAL A 204 -8.44 8.31 -14.30
C VAL A 204 -8.88 8.17 -15.75
N SER A 205 -9.92 7.36 -15.99
CA SER A 205 -10.50 7.15 -17.33
C SER A 205 -11.16 8.41 -17.91
N VAL A 206 -11.44 9.40 -17.06
CA VAL A 206 -12.08 10.67 -17.39
C VAL A 206 -11.05 11.79 -17.27
N SER A 207 -10.89 12.59 -18.32
CA SER A 207 -10.15 13.85 -18.26
C SER A 207 -10.81 14.76 -17.24
N ILE A 208 -10.15 15.00 -16.10
CA ILE A 208 -10.67 15.91 -15.09
C ILE A 208 -10.37 17.33 -15.58
N ASP A 209 -11.40 18.09 -15.94
CA ASP A 209 -11.22 19.50 -16.29
C ASP A 209 -10.87 20.33 -15.02
N GLU A 210 -10.28 21.51 -15.21
CA GLU A 210 -9.88 22.38 -14.10
C GLU A 210 -11.04 22.74 -13.16
N ASN A 211 -12.26 22.82 -13.70
CA ASN A 211 -13.47 23.10 -12.93
C ASN A 211 -13.88 21.91 -12.06
N SER A 212 -13.71 20.69 -12.55
CA SER A 212 -13.96 19.45 -11.81
C SER A 212 -12.91 19.27 -10.71
N LEU A 213 -11.63 19.57 -10.96
CA LEU A 213 -10.59 19.58 -9.91
C LEU A 213 -10.93 20.56 -8.77
N LYS A 214 -11.43 21.75 -9.11
CA LYS A 214 -11.93 22.74 -8.14
C LYS A 214 -13.19 22.23 -7.42
N ALA A 215 -14.14 21.67 -8.17
CA ALA A 215 -15.38 21.12 -7.62
C ALA A 215 -15.16 19.85 -6.76
N PHE A 216 -14.15 19.01 -7.03
CA PHE A 216 -13.80 17.84 -6.21
C PHE A 216 -13.19 18.22 -4.86
N GLN A 217 -12.62 19.42 -4.73
CA GLN A 217 -12.24 19.97 -3.42
C GLN A 217 -13.48 20.48 -2.65
N GLU A 218 -14.53 20.88 -3.36
CA GLU A 218 -15.79 21.37 -2.78
C GLU A 218 -16.79 20.22 -2.49
N CYS A 219 -16.79 19.16 -3.30
CA CYS A 219 -17.63 17.96 -3.18
C CYS A 219 -16.90 16.84 -2.44
N ARG A 220 -17.31 16.66 -1.18
CA ARG A 220 -16.74 15.67 -0.26
C ARG A 220 -17.42 14.30 -0.40
N PRO A 221 -16.63 13.21 -0.30
CA PRO A 221 -16.99 12.22 0.70
C PRO A 221 -15.78 11.66 1.48
N CYS A 222 -16.06 11.16 2.70
CA CYS A 222 -15.24 10.30 3.56
C CYS A 222 -14.33 10.90 4.66
N ASN A 223 -14.11 12.21 4.81
CA ASN A 223 -13.32 12.75 5.95
C ASN A 223 -13.76 14.16 6.41
N MET A 224 -15.05 14.34 6.63
CA MET A 224 -15.57 15.54 7.28
C MET A 224 -15.31 15.51 8.80
N THR A 225 -14.30 16.22 9.28
CA THR A 225 -14.26 16.67 10.68
C THR A 225 -15.27 17.80 10.87
N PHE A 226 -15.94 17.82 12.02
CA PHE A 226 -16.81 18.94 12.38
C PHE A 226 -16.00 20.23 12.45
N SER A 227 -16.52 21.31 11.88
CA SER A 227 -15.94 22.65 11.96
C SER A 227 -16.94 23.63 12.54
N SER A 228 -16.43 24.63 13.27
CA SER A 228 -17.23 25.69 13.89
C SER A 228 -18.01 26.53 12.86
N TYR A 229 -17.51 26.59 11.62
CA TYR A 229 -18.09 27.40 10.54
C TYR A 229 -19.13 26.65 9.68
N GLN A 230 -19.45 25.38 9.99
CA GLN A 230 -20.41 24.60 9.20
C GLN A 230 -21.87 24.96 9.49
N SER A 231 -22.68 25.01 8.44
CA SER A 231 -24.14 25.11 8.54
C SER A 231 -24.73 23.83 9.16
N PRO A 232 -25.96 23.88 9.71
CA PRO A 232 -26.64 22.67 10.21
C PRO A 232 -26.79 21.58 9.13
N ALA A 233 -27.06 21.96 7.89
CA ALA A 233 -27.18 21.02 6.77
C ALA A 233 -25.85 20.32 6.46
N GLU A 234 -24.74 21.06 6.48
CA GLU A 234 -23.39 20.49 6.30
C GLU A 234 -23.05 19.53 7.44
N LYS A 235 -23.38 19.87 8.69
CA LYS A 235 -23.18 18.99 9.85
C LYS A 235 -24.01 17.71 9.76
N LEU A 236 -25.23 17.77 9.24
CA LEU A 236 -26.06 16.59 8.99
C LEU A 236 -25.46 15.70 7.89
N CYS A 237 -24.95 16.29 6.81
CA CYS A 237 -24.22 15.56 5.77
C CYS A 237 -22.97 14.87 6.34
N VAL A 238 -22.19 15.57 7.18
CA VAL A 238 -21.06 14.98 7.91
C VAL A 238 -21.50 13.76 8.72
N SER A 239 -22.60 13.87 9.48
CA SER A 239 -23.11 12.76 10.29
C SER A 239 -23.49 11.58 9.40
N SER A 240 -24.30 11.81 8.36
CA SER A 240 -24.75 10.76 7.45
C SER A 240 -23.60 10.01 6.80
N VAL A 241 -22.56 10.70 6.32
CA VAL A 241 -21.36 10.05 5.74
C VAL A 241 -20.64 9.19 6.78
N ARG A 242 -20.55 9.65 8.04
CA ARG A 242 -19.92 8.88 9.12
C ARG A 242 -20.76 7.66 9.51
N ASP A 243 -22.08 7.81 9.56
CA ASP A 243 -23.01 6.72 9.83
C ASP A 243 -22.93 5.65 8.74
N ASN A 244 -22.88 6.06 7.47
CA ASN A 244 -22.67 5.15 6.34
C ASN A 244 -21.31 4.45 6.41
N ALA A 245 -20.24 5.17 6.80
CA ALA A 245 -18.91 4.59 6.94
C ALA A 245 -18.85 3.56 8.08
N LEU A 246 -19.55 3.82 9.18
CA LEU A 246 -19.71 2.87 10.28
C LEU A 246 -20.50 1.65 9.82
N ALA A 247 -21.61 1.83 9.09
CA ALA A 247 -22.41 0.74 8.55
C ALA A 247 -21.60 -0.13 7.57
N LEU A 248 -20.85 0.48 6.66
CA LEU A 248 -19.96 -0.23 5.75
C LEU A 248 -18.90 -1.04 6.51
N ASN A 249 -18.24 -0.41 7.48
CA ASN A 249 -17.22 -1.07 8.29
C ASN A 249 -17.81 -2.23 9.11
N GLU A 250 -19.02 -2.08 9.64
CA GLU A 250 -19.73 -3.13 10.38
C GLU A 250 -20.05 -4.32 9.47
N ILE A 251 -20.60 -4.07 8.27
CA ILE A 251 -20.88 -5.12 7.28
C ILE A 251 -19.59 -5.86 6.89
N ILE A 252 -18.52 -5.11 6.60
CA ILE A 252 -17.24 -5.68 6.22
C ILE A 252 -16.67 -6.53 7.35
N CYS A 253 -16.60 -6.01 8.58
CA CYS A 253 -15.95 -6.69 9.69
C CYS A 253 -16.77 -7.88 10.21
N ASN A 254 -18.09 -7.76 10.27
CA ASN A 254 -18.94 -8.76 10.93
C ASN A 254 -19.53 -9.78 9.96
N SER A 255 -19.64 -9.46 8.67
CA SER A 255 -20.26 -10.35 7.68
C SER A 255 -19.28 -10.75 6.57
N HIS A 256 -18.69 -9.81 5.85
CA HIS A 256 -17.93 -10.15 4.63
C HIS A 256 -16.56 -10.76 4.94
N ARG A 257 -15.77 -10.12 5.82
CA ARG A 257 -14.43 -10.58 6.18
C ARG A 257 -14.42 -11.99 6.76
N PRO A 258 -15.28 -12.35 7.73
CA PRO A 258 -15.33 -13.73 8.25
C PRO A 258 -15.71 -14.77 7.19
N ALA A 259 -16.49 -14.39 6.17
CA ALA A 259 -16.87 -15.30 5.09
C ALA A 259 -15.69 -15.58 4.13
N VAL A 260 -14.90 -14.56 3.79
CA VAL A 260 -13.78 -14.70 2.84
C VAL A 260 -12.49 -15.20 3.50
N MET A 261 -12.26 -14.88 4.78
CA MET A 261 -11.03 -15.25 5.49
C MET A 261 -10.99 -16.73 5.93
N GLN A 262 -12.04 -17.52 5.64
CA GLN A 262 -12.08 -18.95 5.96
C GLN A 262 -10.97 -19.76 5.27
N SER A 263 -10.58 -19.34 4.05
CA SER A 263 -9.48 -19.96 3.30
C SER A 263 -8.86 -18.98 2.30
N PRO A 264 -7.58 -19.16 1.96
CA PRO A 264 -6.92 -18.45 0.86
C PRO A 264 -7.70 -18.54 -0.46
N LEU A 265 -8.24 -19.72 -0.77
CA LEU A 265 -9.06 -19.93 -1.97
C LEU A 265 -10.35 -19.10 -1.96
N ALA A 266 -10.99 -18.89 -0.81
CA ALA A 266 -12.21 -18.09 -0.72
C ALA A 266 -11.95 -16.62 -1.07
N VAL A 267 -10.87 -16.03 -0.56
CA VAL A 267 -10.42 -14.68 -0.93
C VAL A 267 -10.16 -14.60 -2.44
N ARG A 268 -9.37 -15.53 -2.98
CA ARG A 268 -9.01 -15.55 -4.41
C ARG A 268 -10.22 -15.73 -5.31
N LYS A 269 -11.19 -16.58 -4.95
CA LYS A 269 -12.42 -16.76 -5.73
C LYS A 269 -13.20 -15.45 -5.90
N LEU A 270 -13.37 -14.68 -4.82
CA LEU A 270 -14.05 -13.38 -4.89
C LEU A 270 -13.23 -12.38 -5.72
N SER A 271 -11.93 -12.29 -5.44
CA SER A 271 -10.99 -11.40 -6.12
C SER A 271 -10.96 -11.62 -7.64
N ILE A 272 -10.91 -12.88 -8.08
CA ILE A 272 -10.97 -13.29 -9.48
C ILE A 272 -12.34 -12.94 -10.08
N ALA A 273 -13.44 -13.24 -9.37
CA ALA A 273 -14.78 -12.96 -9.87
C ALA A 273 -15.02 -11.47 -10.13
N LEU A 274 -14.47 -10.59 -9.29
CA LEU A 274 -14.50 -9.13 -9.49
C LEU A 274 -13.63 -8.73 -10.69
N ARG A 275 -12.36 -9.13 -10.71
CA ARG A 275 -11.43 -8.78 -11.79
C ARG A 275 -11.91 -9.28 -13.16
N MET A 276 -12.60 -10.42 -13.21
CA MET A 276 -13.13 -10.96 -14.47
C MET A 276 -14.19 -10.07 -15.11
N GLN A 277 -14.87 -9.23 -14.32
CA GLN A 277 -15.81 -8.25 -14.83
C GLN A 277 -15.13 -6.96 -15.30
N ASP A 278 -13.89 -6.71 -14.86
CA ASP A 278 -13.10 -5.53 -15.23
C ASP A 278 -12.23 -5.84 -16.46
N THR A 279 -12.82 -5.72 -17.64
CA THR A 279 -12.09 -5.87 -18.90
C THR A 279 -11.08 -4.74 -19.13
N GLY A 280 -11.28 -3.57 -18.51
CA GLY A 280 -10.43 -2.39 -18.65
C GLY A 280 -9.20 -2.39 -17.75
N ARG A 281 -9.18 -3.26 -16.73
CA ARG A 281 -8.12 -3.36 -15.70
C ARG A 281 -7.84 -2.03 -15.01
N ASN A 282 -8.90 -1.25 -14.79
CA ASN A 282 -8.83 0.06 -14.15
C ASN A 282 -9.31 0.04 -12.68
N TYR A 283 -9.75 -1.13 -12.20
CA TYR A 283 -10.27 -1.38 -10.87
C TYR A 283 -11.66 -0.79 -10.57
N PHE A 284 -12.41 -0.40 -11.62
CA PHE A 284 -13.76 0.15 -11.48
C PHE A 284 -14.79 -0.77 -12.13
N LEU A 285 -15.90 -0.99 -11.43
CA LEU A 285 -17.04 -1.77 -11.94
C LEU A 285 -18.33 -0.96 -11.84
N PRO A 286 -19.27 -1.10 -12.79
CA PRO A 286 -20.62 -0.63 -12.60
C PRO A 286 -21.23 -1.21 -11.32
N ARG A 287 -21.97 -0.39 -10.57
CA ARG A 287 -22.60 -0.76 -9.28
C ARG A 287 -23.30 -2.11 -9.31
N GLU A 288 -24.17 -2.33 -10.30
CA GLU A 288 -24.95 -3.57 -10.38
C GLU A 288 -24.07 -4.81 -10.64
N VAL A 289 -23.05 -4.67 -11.48
CA VAL A 289 -22.10 -5.75 -11.76
C VAL A 289 -21.33 -6.14 -10.50
N PHE A 290 -20.87 -5.15 -9.73
CA PHE A 290 -20.21 -5.38 -8.46
C PHE A 290 -21.14 -6.10 -7.46
N LEU A 291 -22.37 -5.62 -7.29
CA LEU A 291 -23.36 -6.23 -6.39
C LEU A 291 -23.72 -7.66 -6.80
N ASP A 292 -23.83 -7.94 -8.10
CA ASP A 292 -24.10 -9.29 -8.61
C ASP A 292 -22.95 -10.27 -8.37
N VAL A 293 -21.70 -9.78 -8.41
CA VAL A 293 -20.55 -10.59 -7.96
C VAL A 293 -20.68 -10.90 -6.47
N LEU A 294 -20.92 -9.89 -5.62
CA LEU A 294 -21.05 -10.10 -4.17
C LEU A 294 -22.17 -11.10 -3.83
N ARG A 295 -23.36 -10.95 -4.43
CA ARG A 295 -24.51 -11.85 -4.21
C ARG A 295 -24.18 -13.31 -4.55
N ARG A 296 -23.45 -13.56 -5.64
CA ARG A 296 -22.99 -14.91 -6.02
C ARG A 296 -22.06 -15.53 -4.98
N HIS A 297 -21.31 -14.69 -4.27
CA HIS A 297 -20.45 -15.09 -3.15
C HIS A 297 -21.14 -15.03 -1.78
N ARG A 298 -22.48 -14.85 -1.75
CA ARG A 298 -23.30 -14.71 -0.54
C ARG A 298 -22.89 -13.52 0.35
N LEU A 299 -22.32 -12.50 -0.26
CA LEU A 299 -22.00 -11.23 0.37
C LEU A 299 -23.08 -10.22 0.00
N TYR A 300 -23.64 -9.55 1.00
CA TYR A 300 -24.73 -8.61 0.82
C TYR A 300 -24.34 -7.26 1.40
N LEU A 301 -24.49 -6.22 0.58
CA LEU A 301 -24.52 -4.83 1.04
C LEU A 301 -25.99 -4.42 1.10
N ASN A 302 -26.42 -3.88 2.22
CA ASN A 302 -27.74 -3.25 2.29
C ASN A 302 -27.73 -2.10 1.27
N CYS A 303 -28.71 -2.08 0.35
CA CYS A 303 -28.76 -1.21 -0.83
C CYS A 303 -28.95 0.29 -0.53
N ASP A 304 -28.42 0.79 0.59
CA ASP A 304 -28.39 2.22 0.85
C ASP A 304 -27.41 2.88 -0.11
N GLU A 305 -27.90 3.82 -0.93
CA GLU A 305 -27.06 4.52 -1.91
C GLU A 305 -25.87 5.22 -1.23
N GLY A 306 -26.06 5.65 0.03
CA GLY A 306 -25.03 6.32 0.81
C GLY A 306 -23.84 5.43 1.20
N VAL A 307 -24.00 4.10 1.24
CA VAL A 307 -22.89 3.17 1.52
C VAL A 307 -22.06 2.93 0.26
N LEU A 308 -22.73 2.77 -0.89
CA LEU A 308 -22.05 2.52 -2.16
C LEU A 308 -21.33 3.76 -2.68
N SER A 309 -21.80 4.97 -2.36
CA SER A 309 -21.05 6.20 -2.64
C SER A 309 -19.72 6.31 -1.89
N LEU A 310 -19.50 5.55 -0.81
CA LEU A 310 -18.22 5.54 -0.10
C LEU A 310 -17.13 4.76 -0.83
N VAL A 311 -17.54 3.80 -1.66
CA VAL A 311 -16.62 3.00 -2.50
C VAL A 311 -16.55 3.54 -3.94
N ASP A 312 -17.26 4.63 -4.24
CA ASP A 312 -17.04 5.43 -5.45
C ASP A 312 -15.93 6.45 -5.18
N THR A 313 -14.71 6.10 -5.59
CA THR A 313 -13.53 6.96 -5.35
C THR A 313 -13.32 7.99 -6.46
N ILE A 314 -14.05 7.91 -7.59
CA ILE A 314 -13.88 8.83 -8.72
C ILE A 314 -15.06 9.78 -8.91
N GLY A 315 -16.21 9.49 -8.32
CA GLY A 315 -17.42 10.31 -8.34
C GLY A 315 -18.29 10.09 -9.58
N ASP A 316 -18.10 8.99 -10.31
CA ASP A 316 -18.85 8.67 -11.54
C ASP A 316 -19.95 7.61 -11.34
N GLY A 317 -20.17 7.18 -10.09
CA GLY A 317 -21.13 6.14 -9.72
C GLY A 317 -20.61 4.71 -9.89
N SER A 318 -19.37 4.52 -10.35
CA SER A 318 -18.72 3.21 -10.37
C SER A 318 -18.17 2.84 -8.99
N VAL A 319 -17.95 1.54 -8.78
CA VAL A 319 -17.39 1.00 -7.54
C VAL A 319 -15.92 0.70 -7.74
N ASP A 320 -15.07 1.30 -6.90
CA ASP A 320 -13.66 0.96 -6.75
C ASP A 320 -13.54 -0.36 -5.98
N TYR A 321 -13.50 -1.47 -6.73
CA TYR A 321 -13.47 -2.79 -6.10
C TYR A 321 -12.10 -3.12 -5.50
N LEU A 322 -11.02 -2.45 -5.94
CA LEU A 322 -9.70 -2.58 -5.31
C LEU A 322 -9.71 -1.94 -3.92
N PHE A 323 -10.35 -0.78 -3.78
CA PHE A 323 -10.58 -0.15 -2.47
C PHE A 323 -11.43 -1.04 -1.58
N TYR A 324 -12.53 -1.61 -2.10
CA TYR A 324 -13.35 -2.57 -1.36
C TYR A 324 -12.53 -3.79 -0.88
N LEU A 325 -11.71 -4.40 -1.74
CA LEU A 325 -10.85 -5.53 -1.36
C LEU A 325 -9.83 -5.16 -0.26
N ASN A 326 -9.28 -3.94 -0.31
CA ASN A 326 -8.37 -3.44 0.73
C ASN A 326 -9.08 -3.13 2.07
N LEU A 327 -10.36 -2.78 2.05
CA LEU A 327 -11.17 -2.68 3.27
C LEU A 327 -11.56 -4.06 3.82
N LEU A 328 -11.83 -5.00 2.90
CA LEU A 328 -12.27 -6.35 3.21
C LEU A 328 -11.19 -7.14 3.95
N LEU A 329 -9.96 -7.13 3.44
CA LEU A 329 -8.86 -7.89 4.02
C LEU A 329 -8.15 -7.09 5.12
N PRO A 330 -7.77 -7.73 6.24
CA PRO A 330 -7.00 -7.06 7.27
C PRO A 330 -5.62 -6.67 6.72
N PRO A 331 -5.09 -5.50 7.11
CA PRO A 331 -3.76 -5.09 6.68
C PRO A 331 -2.70 -6.04 7.25
N LEU A 332 -1.74 -6.44 6.43
CA LEU A 332 -0.61 -7.24 6.88
C LEU A 332 0.33 -6.41 7.75
N PRO A 333 0.93 -6.99 8.80
CA PRO A 333 2.06 -6.38 9.47
C PRO A 333 3.17 -6.02 8.48
N PRO A 334 3.85 -4.87 8.62
CA PRO A 334 4.88 -4.43 7.66
C PRO A 334 5.96 -5.47 7.37
N ALA A 335 6.40 -6.22 8.40
CA ALA A 335 7.38 -7.29 8.24
C ALA A 335 6.90 -8.41 7.29
N ARG A 336 5.61 -8.78 7.38
CA ARG A 336 5.02 -9.83 6.54
C ARG A 336 4.78 -9.33 5.12
N LEU A 337 4.34 -8.08 4.96
CA LEU A 337 4.23 -7.47 3.64
C LEU A 337 5.59 -7.45 2.94
N MET A 338 6.65 -7.05 3.64
CA MET A 338 8.01 -7.06 3.12
C MET A 338 8.48 -8.48 2.73
N MET A 339 8.14 -9.52 3.50
CA MET A 339 8.43 -10.91 3.09
C MET A 339 7.73 -11.29 1.78
N LEU A 340 6.53 -10.77 1.52
CA LEU A 340 5.81 -11.01 0.27
C LEU A 340 6.37 -10.16 -0.89
N GLU A 341 6.83 -8.93 -0.62
CA GLU A 341 7.58 -8.10 -1.57
C GLU A 341 8.88 -8.82 -2.00
N ARG A 342 9.60 -9.45 -1.06
CA ARG A 342 10.78 -10.31 -1.35
C ARG A 342 10.44 -11.49 -2.24
N LEU A 343 9.36 -12.20 -1.90
CA LEU A 343 8.86 -13.29 -2.72
C LEU A 343 8.55 -12.80 -4.14
N TRP A 344 7.94 -11.62 -4.26
CA TRP A 344 7.61 -11.01 -5.55
C TRP A 344 8.82 -10.68 -6.40
N GLU A 345 9.94 -10.27 -5.79
CA GLU A 345 11.19 -10.01 -6.49
C GLU A 345 11.76 -11.22 -7.22
N LEU A 346 11.46 -12.44 -6.77
CA LEU A 346 11.94 -13.67 -7.40
C LEU A 346 11.44 -13.82 -8.85
N PHE A 347 10.28 -13.24 -9.16
CA PHE A 347 9.62 -13.41 -10.44
C PHE A 347 10.02 -12.30 -11.42
N LEU A 348 10.20 -12.69 -12.69
CA LEU A 348 10.37 -11.72 -13.77
C LEU A 348 9.02 -11.14 -14.15
N LYS A 349 8.95 -9.82 -14.25
CA LYS A 349 7.74 -9.08 -14.59
C LYS A 349 7.72 -8.76 -16.09
N ASP A 350 6.51 -8.62 -16.62
CA ASP A 350 6.30 -7.99 -17.92
C ASP A 350 6.27 -6.46 -17.80
N THR A 351 6.07 -5.77 -18.92
CA THR A 351 6.03 -4.31 -18.98
C THR A 351 4.89 -3.69 -18.17
N CYS A 352 3.87 -4.47 -17.81
CA CYS A 352 2.76 -4.03 -16.96
C CYS A 352 3.01 -4.36 -15.48
N GLY A 353 4.20 -4.87 -15.12
CA GLY A 353 4.51 -5.27 -13.76
C GLY A 353 3.87 -6.57 -13.30
N ALA A 354 3.35 -7.38 -14.22
CA ALA A 354 2.67 -8.61 -13.90
C ALA A 354 3.54 -9.84 -14.18
N VAL A 355 3.24 -10.94 -13.49
CA VAL A 355 3.94 -12.22 -13.62
C VAL A 355 3.04 -13.23 -14.31
N ASP A 356 3.62 -14.07 -15.17
CA ASP A 356 2.88 -15.19 -15.76
C ASP A 356 2.57 -16.24 -14.69
N VAL A 357 1.30 -16.61 -14.55
CA VAL A 357 0.84 -17.60 -13.57
C VAL A 357 1.59 -18.95 -13.67
N LEU A 358 2.08 -19.31 -14.86
CA LEU A 358 2.87 -20.54 -15.02
C LEU A 358 4.23 -20.48 -14.30
N GLU A 359 4.81 -19.29 -14.12
CA GLU A 359 6.05 -19.14 -13.35
C GLU A 359 5.78 -19.38 -11.86
N LEU A 360 4.59 -18.99 -11.36
CA LEU A 360 4.16 -19.34 -10.01
C LEU A 360 4.05 -20.86 -9.86
N HIS A 361 3.37 -21.54 -10.80
CA HIS A 361 3.21 -22.99 -10.78
C HIS A 361 4.55 -23.73 -10.80
N LYS A 362 5.51 -23.23 -11.57
CA LYS A 362 6.85 -23.83 -11.70
C LYS A 362 7.64 -23.78 -10.40
N ARG A 363 7.55 -22.67 -9.67
CA ARG A 363 8.33 -22.44 -8.44
C ARG A 363 7.66 -22.92 -7.17
N PHE A 364 6.33 -22.95 -7.14
CA PHE A 364 5.59 -23.36 -5.95
C PHE A 364 5.93 -24.81 -5.54
N ARG A 365 6.09 -25.02 -4.24
CA ARG A 365 6.33 -26.30 -3.59
C ARG A 365 5.28 -26.54 -2.52
N ALA A 366 4.32 -27.40 -2.81
CA ALA A 366 3.30 -27.78 -1.85
C ALA A 366 3.87 -28.77 -0.81
N GLY A 367 3.47 -28.61 0.44
CA GLY A 367 3.77 -29.58 1.50
C GLY A 367 2.77 -30.73 1.58
N SER A 368 1.61 -30.61 0.92
CA SER A 368 0.59 -31.67 0.82
C SER A 368 -0.16 -31.61 -0.52
N GLY A 369 -0.83 -32.70 -0.89
CA GLY A 369 -1.68 -32.73 -2.08
C GLY A 369 -2.88 -31.79 -1.98
N GLU A 370 -3.41 -31.58 -0.79
CA GLU A 370 -4.49 -30.61 -0.53
C GLU A 370 -4.03 -29.17 -0.81
N GLU A 371 -2.85 -28.81 -0.29
CA GLU A 371 -2.23 -27.50 -0.53
C GLU A 371 -1.96 -27.27 -2.01
N GLN A 372 -1.49 -28.31 -2.72
CA GLN A 372 -1.27 -28.24 -4.16
C GLN A 372 -2.58 -28.01 -4.93
N ASN A 373 -3.63 -28.74 -4.59
CA ASN A 373 -4.94 -28.61 -5.24
C ASN A 373 -5.57 -27.24 -4.99
N GLU A 374 -5.48 -26.73 -3.76
CA GLU A 374 -6.00 -25.40 -3.40
C GLU A 374 -5.26 -24.30 -4.17
N PHE A 375 -3.91 -24.39 -4.23
CA PHE A 375 -3.09 -23.45 -4.98
C PHE A 375 -3.43 -23.47 -6.48
N LEU A 376 -3.49 -24.65 -7.11
CA LEU A 376 -3.80 -24.75 -8.54
C LEU A 376 -5.22 -24.26 -8.87
N ALA A 377 -6.18 -24.45 -7.95
CA ALA A 377 -7.53 -23.90 -8.10
C ALA A 377 -7.56 -22.37 -7.98
N ALA A 378 -6.76 -21.79 -7.08
CA ALA A 378 -6.66 -20.34 -6.90
C ALA A 378 -5.88 -19.63 -8.02
N TRP A 379 -5.00 -20.36 -8.68
CA TRP A 379 -4.13 -19.87 -9.75
C TRP A 379 -4.43 -20.60 -11.08
N ASP A 380 -5.70 -20.86 -11.36
CA ASP A 380 -6.13 -21.53 -12.61
C ASP A 380 -5.81 -20.65 -13.82
N VAL A 381 -5.00 -21.19 -14.73
CA VAL A 381 -4.53 -20.54 -15.96
C VAL A 381 -5.67 -20.08 -16.86
N ARG A 382 -6.83 -20.74 -16.79
CA ARG A 382 -8.02 -20.42 -17.60
C ARG A 382 -8.80 -19.21 -17.08
N VAL A 383 -8.63 -18.90 -15.79
CA VAL A 383 -9.42 -17.89 -15.08
C VAL A 383 -8.56 -16.68 -14.71
N ALA A 384 -7.26 -16.86 -14.53
CA ALA A 384 -6.31 -15.76 -14.42
C ALA A 384 -6.41 -14.86 -15.67
N LEU A 385 -6.88 -13.64 -15.51
CA LEU A 385 -7.12 -12.70 -16.61
C LEU A 385 -5.86 -12.51 -17.43
N HIS A 386 -5.85 -13.10 -18.62
CA HIS A 386 -4.70 -13.10 -19.52
C HIS A 386 -3.43 -13.73 -18.92
N ARG A 387 -3.58 -14.67 -17.96
CA ARG A 387 -2.47 -15.35 -17.27
C ARG A 387 -1.51 -14.41 -16.54
N ARG A 388 -1.96 -13.20 -16.20
CA ARG A 388 -1.16 -12.19 -15.51
C ARG A 388 -1.63 -12.05 -14.08
N VAL A 389 -0.67 -12.07 -13.17
CA VAL A 389 -0.86 -11.93 -11.73
C VAL A 389 -0.09 -10.71 -11.24
N THR A 390 -0.63 -9.99 -10.26
CA THR A 390 0.03 -8.85 -9.62
C THR A 390 0.43 -9.13 -8.17
N LEU A 391 1.24 -8.26 -7.56
CA LEU A 391 1.63 -8.39 -6.14
C LEU A 391 0.40 -8.39 -5.21
N GLU A 392 -0.63 -7.60 -5.51
CA GLU A 392 -1.86 -7.50 -4.71
C GLU A 392 -2.54 -8.86 -4.59
N GLU A 393 -2.53 -9.64 -5.67
CA GLU A 393 -3.13 -10.98 -5.67
C GLU A 393 -2.32 -11.98 -4.83
N ILE A 394 -0.99 -11.82 -4.82
CA ILE A 394 -0.11 -12.59 -3.93
C ILE A 394 -0.37 -12.21 -2.47
N VAL A 395 -0.53 -10.91 -2.18
CA VAL A 395 -0.88 -10.42 -0.85
C VAL A 395 -2.24 -10.97 -0.40
N GLU A 396 -3.27 -10.86 -1.25
CA GLU A 396 -4.62 -11.39 -0.99
C GLU A 396 -4.60 -12.88 -0.63
N TRP A 397 -3.82 -13.70 -1.35
CA TRP A 397 -3.68 -15.14 -1.08
C TRP A 397 -3.02 -15.41 0.28
N HIS A 398 -2.00 -14.64 0.64
CA HIS A 398 -1.23 -14.87 1.86
C HIS A 398 -1.84 -14.21 3.10
N THR A 399 -2.77 -13.26 2.98
CA THR A 399 -3.43 -12.63 4.14
C THR A 399 -4.09 -13.63 5.11
N PRO A 400 -4.98 -14.54 4.68
CA PRO A 400 -5.55 -15.55 5.58
C PRO A 400 -4.53 -16.61 6.03
N LEU A 401 -3.45 -16.84 5.28
CA LEU A 401 -2.38 -17.75 5.70
C LEU A 401 -1.56 -17.14 6.84
N SER A 402 -1.26 -15.85 6.72
CA SER A 402 -0.54 -15.06 7.71
C SER A 402 -1.23 -15.12 9.07
N GLU A 403 -2.55 -15.00 9.16
CA GLU A 403 -3.28 -15.06 10.45
C GLU A 403 -3.12 -16.39 11.21
N LYS A 404 -2.71 -17.47 10.54
CA LYS A 404 -2.45 -18.77 11.19
C LYS A 404 -1.15 -18.79 12.01
N TYR A 405 -0.28 -17.81 11.82
CA TYR A 405 1.02 -17.72 12.47
C TYR A 405 1.04 -16.56 13.46
N GLU A 406 1.41 -16.83 14.72
CA GLU A 406 1.59 -15.79 15.73
C GLU A 406 2.91 -15.02 15.54
N LEU A 407 4.00 -15.72 15.22
CA LEU A 407 5.34 -15.14 15.09
C LEU A 407 5.74 -14.96 13.62
N ASP A 408 6.36 -13.82 13.29
CA ASP A 408 6.78 -13.50 11.93
C ASP A 408 7.82 -14.48 11.39
N LYS A 409 8.71 -15.00 12.25
CA LYS A 409 9.71 -16.03 11.87
C LYS A 409 9.07 -17.34 11.37
N ASP A 410 7.91 -17.71 11.92
CA ASP A 410 7.23 -18.95 11.55
C ASP A 410 6.53 -18.79 10.20
N PHE A 411 5.97 -17.59 9.94
CA PHE A 411 5.45 -17.21 8.63
C PHE A 411 6.55 -17.14 7.58
N GLU A 412 7.73 -16.61 7.93
CA GLU A 412 8.90 -16.60 7.05
C GLU A 412 9.33 -18.03 6.68
N ALA A 413 9.47 -18.92 7.67
CA ALA A 413 9.81 -20.32 7.44
C ALA A 413 8.78 -21.03 6.55
N PHE A 414 7.50 -20.70 6.70
CA PHE A 414 6.43 -21.18 5.83
C PHE A 414 6.62 -20.72 4.37
N LEU A 415 6.89 -19.44 4.14
CA LEU A 415 7.15 -18.91 2.80
C LEU A 415 8.39 -19.55 2.16
N LYS A 416 9.49 -19.69 2.94
CA LYS A 416 10.72 -20.34 2.47
C LYS A 416 10.48 -21.79 2.04
N ARG A 417 9.67 -22.54 2.80
CA ARG A 417 9.26 -23.90 2.41
C ARG A 417 8.50 -23.93 1.09
N GLN A 418 7.60 -22.98 0.86
CA GLN A 418 6.76 -22.96 -0.35
C GLN A 418 7.50 -22.50 -1.62
N TRP A 419 8.49 -21.62 -1.47
CA TRP A 419 9.06 -20.87 -2.60
C TRP A 419 10.58 -20.97 -2.74
N ASP A 420 11.26 -21.64 -1.79
CA ASP A 420 12.69 -21.96 -1.82
C ASP A 420 13.59 -20.72 -2.05
N PHE A 421 13.41 -19.68 -1.22
CA PHE A 421 14.25 -18.47 -1.26
C PHE A 421 14.94 -18.21 0.08
N SER A 422 16.18 -17.72 -0.01
CA SER A 422 17.11 -17.51 1.11
C SER A 422 16.82 -16.22 1.88
#